data_AF-A0A927I1T6-F1
#
_entry.id   AF-A0A927I1T6-F1
#
_cell.length_a   1.000
_cell.length_b   1.000
_cell.length_c   1.000
_cell.angle_alpha   90.00
_cell.angle_beta   90.00
_cell.angle_gamma   90.00
#
_symmetry.space_group_name_H-M   'P 1'
#
loop_
_entity.id
_entity.type
_entity.pdbx_description
1 polymer ?
#
loop_
_entity_poly.entity_id
_entity_poly.type
_entity_poly.pdbx_seq_one_letter_code
_entity_poly.pdbx_strand_id
1 'polypeptide(L)'
;MRRCISSGLPLGGALAGSGLVGSVLAILLAAGPAQAQSERCADLWTSRNEIYKARGYCFRTQRAIDAFGNAGCQYDAIEDVPLSANDRRAVADIVRQERELRCPR
;
A
#
# COMPACT_ATOMS: atom_id res chain seq x y z
N MET A 1 10.84 22.20 14.89
CA MET A 1 9.99 23.42 14.85
C MET A 1 8.54 22.97 14.71
N ARG A 2 7.81 22.94 15.84
CA ARG A 2 6.37 22.64 15.88
C ARG A 2 5.61 23.91 15.50
N ARG A 3 4.72 23.82 14.51
CA ARG A 3 3.66 24.81 14.29
C ARG A 3 2.33 24.08 14.37
N CYS A 4 1.69 24.21 15.52
CA CYS A 4 0.25 24.05 15.65
C CYS A 4 -0.41 25.17 14.84
N ILE A 5 -1.28 24.84 13.91
CA ILE A 5 -2.20 25.81 13.31
C ILE A 5 -3.60 25.24 13.47
N SER A 6 -4.32 25.89 14.37
CA SER A 6 -5.72 25.72 14.68
C SER A 6 -6.57 26.00 13.43
N SER A 7 -7.25 24.98 12.91
CA SER A 7 -8.34 25.17 11.96
C SER A 7 -9.64 24.87 12.69
N GLY A 8 -10.46 25.91 12.81
CA GLY A 8 -11.66 25.95 13.64
C GLY A 8 -12.73 24.96 13.22
N LEU A 9 -13.42 24.43 14.24
CA LEU A 9 -14.72 23.78 14.13
C LEU A 9 -15.78 24.81 13.69
N PRO A 10 -16.62 24.51 12.68
CA PRO A 10 -17.94 25.09 12.61
C PRO A 10 -18.89 24.30 13.52
N LEU A 11 -19.26 24.92 14.64
CA LEU A 11 -20.48 24.61 15.39
C LEU A 11 -21.64 25.37 14.72
N GLY A 12 -22.55 24.62 14.11
CA GLY A 12 -23.85 25.10 13.63
C GLY A 12 -24.47 24.03 12.75
N GLY A 13 -25.67 23.53 12.97
CA GLY A 13 -26.74 23.85 13.91
C GLY A 13 -27.98 23.06 13.46
N ALA A 14 -28.96 22.95 14.36
CA ALA A 14 -30.34 22.54 14.14
C ALA A 14 -30.65 21.05 13.84
N LEU A 15 -31.12 20.41 14.92
CA LEU A 15 -32.06 19.30 14.94
C LEU A 15 -33.44 19.78 14.44
N ALA A 16 -34.09 19.03 13.55
CA ALA A 16 -35.53 18.70 13.53
C ALA A 16 -36.04 18.37 12.12
N GLY A 17 -36.69 17.21 11.96
CA GLY A 17 -37.52 16.91 10.78
C GLY A 17 -37.72 15.43 10.52
N SER A 18 -38.65 14.79 11.24
CA SER A 18 -39.17 13.46 10.89
C SER A 18 -40.02 13.55 9.63
N GLY A 19 -39.69 12.79 8.59
CA GLY A 19 -40.46 12.68 7.34
C GLY A 19 -40.13 11.38 6.61
N LEU A 20 -41.17 10.62 6.28
CA LEU A 20 -41.16 9.29 5.65
C LEU A 20 -40.60 9.31 4.21
N VAL A 21 -39.95 8.19 3.85
CA VAL A 21 -39.55 7.75 2.49
C VAL A 21 -38.47 8.62 1.81
N GLY A 22 -37.20 8.23 1.94
CA GLY A 22 -36.09 8.88 1.25
C GLY A 22 -35.04 7.86 0.81
N SER A 23 -34.93 7.69 -0.51
CA SER A 23 -34.06 6.78 -1.24
C SER A 23 -32.70 6.51 -0.59
N VAL A 24 -32.34 5.23 -0.47
CA VAL A 24 -30.94 4.81 -0.32
C VAL A 24 -30.22 5.21 -1.60
N LEU A 25 -29.68 6.43 -1.63
CA LEU A 25 -28.76 6.87 -2.68
C LEU A 25 -27.46 6.11 -2.45
N ALA A 26 -27.33 4.96 -3.09
CA ALA A 26 -26.07 4.23 -3.17
C ALA A 26 -25.07 5.12 -3.93
N ILE A 27 -24.20 5.81 -3.18
CA ILE A 27 -23.05 6.52 -3.74
C ILE A 27 -22.08 5.45 -4.26
N LEU A 28 -22.20 5.12 -5.54
CA LEU A 28 -21.20 4.35 -6.25
C LEU A 28 -19.97 5.24 -6.41
N LEU A 29 -18.97 5.10 -5.54
CA LEU A 29 -17.65 5.67 -5.80
C LEU A 29 -17.07 4.96 -7.02
N ALA A 30 -17.13 5.60 -8.18
CA ALA A 30 -16.43 5.15 -9.37
C ALA A 30 -14.91 5.31 -9.11
N ALA A 31 -14.25 4.23 -8.71
CA ALA A 31 -12.80 4.19 -8.67
C ALA A 31 -12.26 4.40 -10.10
N GLY A 32 -11.59 5.53 -10.33
CA GLY A 32 -11.02 5.86 -11.63
C GLY A 32 -9.82 4.96 -11.96
N PRO A 33 -9.42 4.88 -13.24
CA PRO A 33 -8.31 4.02 -13.68
C PRO A 33 -6.98 4.33 -12.97
N ALA A 34 -6.79 5.57 -12.49
CA ALA A 34 -5.60 5.95 -11.71
C ALA A 34 -5.56 5.28 -10.32
N GLN A 35 -6.71 5.15 -9.65
CA GLN A 35 -6.80 4.49 -8.33
C GLN A 35 -6.53 2.99 -8.48
N ALA A 36 -7.14 2.35 -9.47
CA ALA A 36 -6.91 0.93 -9.76
C ALA A 36 -5.44 0.63 -10.14
N GLN A 37 -4.75 1.55 -10.82
CA GLN A 37 -3.33 1.38 -11.14
C GLN A 37 -2.44 1.53 -9.91
N SER A 38 -2.74 2.47 -9.02
CA SER A 38 -2.06 2.64 -7.74
C SER A 38 -2.19 1.40 -6.85
N GLU A 39 -3.38 0.81 -6.78
CA GLU A 39 -3.64 -0.42 -6.04
C GLU A 39 -2.81 -1.58 -6.60
N ARG A 40 -2.82 -1.79 -7.93
CA ARG A 40 -1.98 -2.83 -8.56
C ARG A 40 -0.49 -2.64 -8.29
N CYS A 41 0.00 -1.40 -8.28
CA CYS A 41 1.39 -1.13 -7.93
C CYS A 41 1.69 -1.45 -6.47
N ALA A 42 0.75 -1.21 -5.55
CA ALA A 42 0.88 -1.61 -4.16
C ALA A 42 0.89 -3.13 -4.01
N ASP A 43 0.03 -3.85 -4.73
CA ASP A 43 -0.04 -5.31 -4.72
C ASP A 43 1.25 -5.94 -5.24
N LEU A 44 1.76 -5.48 -6.40
CA LEU A 44 3.01 -5.97 -6.97
C LEU A 44 4.20 -5.70 -6.04
N TRP A 45 4.27 -4.50 -5.44
CA TRP A 45 5.29 -4.19 -4.44
C TRP A 45 5.18 -5.15 -3.25
N THR A 46 3.97 -5.41 -2.75
CA THR A 46 3.75 -6.33 -1.64
C THR A 46 4.23 -7.73 -1.99
N SER A 47 3.77 -8.30 -3.10
CA SER A 47 4.16 -9.65 -3.54
C SER A 47 5.67 -9.80 -3.74
N ARG A 48 6.35 -8.78 -4.29
CA ARG A 48 7.81 -8.81 -4.44
C ARG A 48 8.51 -8.87 -3.08
N ASN A 49 8.06 -8.06 -2.13
CA ASN A 49 8.68 -7.98 -0.81
C ASN A 49 8.35 -9.19 0.07
N GLU A 50 7.18 -9.81 -0.08
CA GLU A 50 6.83 -11.07 0.60
C GLU A 50 7.83 -12.19 0.25
N ILE A 51 8.25 -12.28 -1.02
CA ILE A 51 9.28 -13.23 -1.46
C ILE A 51 10.59 -12.98 -0.71
N TYR A 52 11.02 -11.72 -0.59
CA TYR A 52 12.26 -11.38 0.14
C TYR A 52 12.13 -11.66 1.63
N LYS A 53 11.00 -11.31 2.24
CA LYS A 53 10.74 -11.58 3.66
C LYS A 53 10.77 -13.07 3.98
N ALA A 54 10.12 -13.88 3.14
CA ALA A 54 10.09 -15.33 3.27
C ALA A 54 11.49 -15.97 3.17
N ARG A 55 12.45 -15.27 2.55
CA ARG A 55 13.85 -15.70 2.41
C ARG A 55 14.79 -15.02 3.41
N GLY A 56 14.25 -14.29 4.38
CA GLY A 56 15.01 -13.74 5.50
C GLY A 56 15.67 -12.39 5.22
N TYR A 57 15.21 -11.64 4.22
CA TYR A 57 15.75 -10.30 3.96
C TYR A 57 15.38 -9.30 5.07
N CYS A 58 16.36 -8.51 5.52
CA CYS A 58 16.19 -7.39 6.44
C CYS A 58 15.91 -6.11 5.65
N PHE A 59 14.70 -5.58 5.76
CA PHE A 59 14.31 -4.36 5.06
C PHE A 59 15.00 -3.12 5.62
N ARG A 60 15.37 -2.20 4.74
CA ARG A 60 16.10 -0.96 5.10
C ARG A 60 15.26 0.31 4.98
N THR A 61 14.18 0.26 4.23
CA THR A 61 13.28 1.42 4.04
C THR A 61 12.19 1.39 5.10
N GLN A 62 11.83 2.57 5.63
CA GLN A 62 10.79 2.66 6.66
C GLN A 62 9.47 2.06 6.20
N ARG A 63 9.06 2.33 4.94
CA ARG A 63 7.85 1.74 4.34
C ARG A 63 7.81 0.21 4.42
N ALA A 64 8.93 -0.47 4.11
CA ALA A 64 8.98 -1.93 4.13
C ALA A 64 9.11 -2.48 5.55
N ILE A 65 9.82 -1.77 6.44
CA ILE A 65 9.91 -2.10 7.86
C ILE A 65 8.52 -2.01 8.52
N ASP A 66 7.74 -0.96 8.22
CA ASP A 66 6.39 -0.78 8.75
C ASP A 66 5.43 -1.85 8.24
N ALA A 67 5.57 -2.27 6.98
CA ALA A 67 4.70 -3.27 6.36
C ALA A 67 5.01 -4.72 6.76
N PHE A 68 6.29 -5.09 6.89
CA PHE A 68 6.72 -6.48 7.05
C PHE A 68 7.54 -6.76 8.30
N GLY A 69 8.12 -5.72 8.90
CA GLY A 69 9.03 -5.82 10.04
C GLY A 69 10.35 -6.54 9.74
N ASN A 70 11.31 -6.40 10.66
CA ASN A 70 12.61 -7.08 10.60
C ASN A 70 12.78 -8.18 11.65
N ALA A 71 11.73 -8.54 12.38
CA ALA A 71 11.80 -9.69 13.28
C ALA A 71 12.18 -10.96 12.48
N GLY A 72 13.22 -11.66 12.94
CA GLY A 72 13.68 -12.93 12.39
C GLY A 72 14.35 -12.88 11.01
N CYS A 73 14.72 -11.70 10.50
CA CYS A 73 15.50 -11.62 9.27
C CYS A 73 16.98 -11.99 9.52
N GLN A 74 17.70 -12.35 8.45
CA GLN A 74 19.05 -12.92 8.48
C GLN A 74 20.03 -12.22 7.52
N TYR A 75 19.52 -11.60 6.45
CA TYR A 75 20.36 -11.05 5.37
C TYR A 75 20.08 -9.56 5.16
N ASP A 76 21.09 -8.71 5.36
CA ASP A 76 20.98 -7.26 5.15
C ASP A 76 21.14 -6.83 3.69
N ALA A 77 21.79 -7.67 2.88
CA ALA A 77 22.03 -7.44 1.46
C ALA A 77 21.17 -8.42 0.65
N ILE A 78 20.55 -7.92 -0.43
CA ILE A 78 19.59 -8.71 -1.21
C ILE A 78 20.28 -9.78 -2.06
N GLU A 79 21.53 -9.53 -2.42
CA GLU A 79 22.43 -10.44 -3.11
C GLU A 79 22.77 -11.68 -2.27
N ASP A 80 22.72 -11.57 -0.95
CA ASP A 80 23.00 -12.68 -0.02
C ASP A 80 21.75 -13.53 0.27
N VAL A 81 20.56 -13.03 -0.10
CA VAL A 81 19.30 -13.72 0.13
C VAL A 81 19.25 -14.98 -0.75
N PRO A 82 19.08 -16.19 -0.17
CA PRO A 82 19.10 -17.45 -0.92
C PRO A 82 17.78 -17.67 -1.67
N LEU A 83 17.56 -16.91 -2.74
CA LEU A 83 16.42 -17.09 -3.62
C LEU A 83 16.54 -18.41 -4.40
N SER A 84 15.45 -19.16 -4.49
CA SER A 84 15.38 -20.29 -5.41
C SER A 84 15.29 -19.81 -6.87
N ALA A 85 15.48 -20.71 -7.83
CA ALA A 85 15.23 -20.39 -9.23
C ALA A 85 13.78 -19.95 -9.48
N ASN A 86 12.82 -20.49 -8.71
CA ASN A 86 11.42 -20.10 -8.84
C ASN A 86 11.17 -18.69 -8.31
N ASP A 87 11.73 -18.34 -7.15
CA ASP A 87 11.60 -17.00 -6.57
C ASP A 87 12.17 -15.94 -7.50
N ARG A 88 13.34 -16.21 -8.10
CA ARG A 88 13.96 -15.30 -9.07
C ARG A 88 13.06 -15.06 -10.28
N ARG A 89 12.41 -16.10 -10.81
CA ARG A 89 11.46 -15.95 -11.92
C ARG A 89 10.24 -15.12 -11.50
N ALA A 90 9.66 -15.42 -10.35
CA ALA A 90 8.52 -14.68 -9.83
C ALA A 90 8.84 -13.19 -9.62
N VAL A 91 9.98 -12.89 -8.99
CA VAL A 91 10.46 -11.51 -8.83
C VAL A 91 10.67 -10.83 -10.18
N ALA A 92 11.29 -11.50 -11.15
CA ALA A 92 11.50 -10.93 -12.48
C ALA A 92 10.19 -10.61 -13.21
N ASP A 93 9.17 -11.47 -13.06
CA ASP A 93 7.84 -11.26 -13.61
C ASP A 93 7.10 -10.09 -12.94
N ILE A 94 7.20 -9.97 -11.62
CA ILE A 94 6.62 -8.85 -10.86
C ILE A 94 7.31 -7.54 -11.28
N VAL A 95 8.63 -7.50 -11.31
CA VAL A 95 9.40 -6.30 -11.69
C VAL A 95 9.11 -5.89 -13.15
N ARG A 96 8.85 -6.84 -14.05
CA ARG A 96 8.38 -6.52 -15.42
C ARG A 96 7.04 -5.79 -15.38
N GLN A 97 6.05 -6.31 -14.66
CA GLN A 97 4.74 -5.67 -14.54
C GLN A 97 4.82 -4.29 -13.86
N GLU A 98 5.64 -4.14 -12.82
CA GLU A 98 5.87 -2.84 -12.18
C GLU A 98 6.43 -1.80 -13.18
N ARG A 99 7.29 -2.23 -14.11
CA ARG A 99 7.81 -1.34 -15.18
C ARG A 99 6.73 -0.97 -16.19
N GLU A 100 5.92 -1.93 -16.63
CA GLU A 100 4.82 -1.71 -17.57
C GLU A 100 3.79 -0.72 -17.01
N LEU A 101 3.49 -0.84 -15.72
CA LEU A 101 2.59 0.05 -14.99
C LEU A 101 3.25 1.36 -14.52
N ARG A 102 4.57 1.53 -14.72
CA ARG A 102 5.35 2.69 -14.25
C ARG A 102 5.18 2.94 -12.74
N CYS A 103 5.19 1.87 -11.95
CA CYS A 103 5.03 1.94 -10.50
C CYS A 103 6.18 2.73 -9.84
N PRO A 104 5.88 3.50 -8.77
CA PRO A 104 6.91 4.13 -7.95
C PRO A 104 7.79 3.07 -7.26
N ARG A 105 9.10 3.32 -7.22
CA ARG A 105 10.13 2.40 -6.69
C ARG A 105 10.38 2.59 -5.20
#